data_AF-A0A544Y8I0-F1
#
_entry.id   AF-A0A544Y8I0-F1
#
_cell.length_a   1.000
_cell.length_b   1.000
_cell.length_c   1.000
_cell.angle_alpha   90.00
_cell.angle_beta   90.00
_cell.angle_gamma   90.00
#
_symmetry.space_group_name_H-M   'P 1'
#
loop_
_entity.id
_entity.type
_entity.pdbx_description
1 polymer ?
#
loop_
_entity_poly.entity_id
_entity_poly.type
_entity_poly.pdbx_seq_one_letter_code
_entity_poly.pdbx_strand_id
1 'polypeptide(L)'
;MHSLTVHLAGTFTPTKEMGRDARRAAELMGRLVERAHAAGRLRRDLVADDFGLVLEGCAAVRVPDPERTRELRRRFLAMVLAGITRAGEEGTGEGTLPGPAPEPGELNWRWPRPR
;
A
#
# COMPACT_ATOMS: atom_id res chain seq x y z
N MET A 1 -7.99 3.46 -7.83
CA MET A 1 -6.84 4.03 -8.58
C MET A 1 -5.72 3.01 -8.54
N HIS A 2 -5.38 2.24 -9.59
CA HIS A 2 -4.05 1.57 -9.62
C HIS A 2 -3.60 0.85 -10.91
N SER A 3 -4.33 0.87 -12.04
CA SER A 3 -3.77 0.33 -13.30
C SER A 3 -3.24 1.40 -14.25
N LEU A 4 -3.86 2.60 -14.25
CA LEU A 4 -3.48 3.72 -15.12
C LEU A 4 -2.44 4.64 -14.47
N THR A 5 -2.58 4.94 -13.18
CA THR A 5 -1.68 5.85 -12.45
C THR A 5 -0.24 5.33 -12.35
N VAL A 6 -0.02 4.01 -12.35
CA VAL A 6 1.33 3.43 -12.36
C VAL A 6 2.01 3.58 -13.72
N HIS A 7 1.28 3.38 -14.83
CA HIS A 7 1.83 3.54 -16.19
C HIS A 7 2.06 5.01 -16.56
N LEU A 8 1.32 5.93 -15.93
CA LEU A 8 1.48 7.36 -16.13
C LEU A 8 2.46 8.01 -15.12
N ALA A 9 2.93 7.26 -14.14
CA ALA A 9 3.89 7.80 -13.18
C ALA A 9 5.17 8.24 -13.91
N GLY A 10 5.53 9.51 -13.75
CA GLY A 10 6.68 10.12 -14.44
C GLY A 10 6.44 10.52 -15.89
N THR A 11 5.27 10.26 -16.50
CA THR A 11 4.97 10.64 -17.89
C THR A 11 4.25 11.99 -18.03
N PHE A 12 3.82 12.58 -16.92
CA PHE A 12 3.21 13.91 -16.86
C PHE A 12 3.57 14.58 -15.53
N THR A 13 3.39 15.90 -15.46
CA THR A 13 3.57 16.67 -14.23
C THR A 13 2.29 16.62 -13.40
N PRO A 14 2.30 16.09 -12.16
CA PRO A 14 1.12 16.08 -11.30
C PRO A 14 0.57 17.49 -11.07
N THR A 15 -0.76 17.63 -11.13
CA THR A 15 -1.40 18.92 -10.81
C THR A 15 -1.35 19.18 -9.30
N LYS A 16 -1.55 20.45 -8.91
CA LYS A 16 -1.67 20.82 -7.49
C LYS A 16 -2.78 20.05 -6.76
N GLU A 17 -3.86 19.73 -7.48
CA GLU A 17 -4.98 18.94 -6.96
C GLU A 17 -4.56 17.50 -6.68
N MET A 18 -3.89 16.84 -7.61
CA MET A 18 -3.36 15.48 -7.41
C MET A 18 -2.40 15.42 -6.22
N GLY A 19 -1.59 16.47 -6.01
CA GLY A 19 -0.75 16.58 -4.83
C GLY A 19 -1.52 16.74 -3.52
N ARG A 20 -2.66 17.45 -3.51
CA ARG A 20 -3.55 17.54 -2.34
C ARG A 20 -4.20 16.19 -2.06
N ASP A 21 -4.69 15.51 -3.09
CA ASP A 21 -5.33 14.20 -2.96
C ASP A 21 -4.36 13.14 -2.44
N ALA A 22 -3.11 13.15 -2.93
CA ALA A 22 -2.06 12.26 -2.43
C ALA A 22 -1.79 12.47 -0.93
N ARG A 23 -1.66 13.73 -0.48
CA ARG A 23 -1.50 14.05 0.96
C ARG A 23 -2.71 13.61 1.78
N ARG A 24 -3.92 13.84 1.26
CA ARG A 24 -5.16 13.43 1.93
C ARG A 24 -5.26 11.90 2.04
N ALA A 25 -4.89 11.18 0.99
CA ALA A 25 -4.85 9.72 0.99
C ALA A 25 -3.86 9.18 2.04
N ALA A 26 -2.67 9.79 2.14
CA ALA A 26 -1.68 9.43 3.17
C ALA A 26 -2.21 9.65 4.59
N GLU A 27 -2.85 10.80 4.86
CA GLU A 27 -3.48 11.10 6.16
C GLU A 27 -4.59 10.09 6.51
N LEU A 28 -5.42 9.72 5.53
CA LEU A 28 -6.48 8.72 5.72
C LEU A 28 -5.90 7.33 5.98
N MET A 29 -4.82 6.95 5.30
CA MET A 29 -4.14 5.68 5.52
C MET A 29 -3.54 5.61 6.93
N GLY A 30 -2.86 6.66 7.38
CA GLY A 30 -2.34 6.75 8.74
C GLY A 30 -3.43 6.52 9.79
N ARG A 31 -4.55 7.23 9.68
CA ARG A 31 -5.70 7.05 10.60
C ARG A 31 -6.32 5.65 10.53
N LEU A 32 -6.34 5.03 9.36
CA LEU A 32 -6.85 3.66 9.21
C LEU A 32 -5.95 2.66 9.94
N VAL A 33 -4.63 2.78 9.78
CA VAL A 33 -3.63 1.94 10.44
C VAL A 33 -3.66 2.13 11.95
N GLU A 34 -3.71 3.37 12.43
CA GLU A 34 -3.86 3.68 13.86
C GLU A 34 -5.10 2.99 14.47
N ARG A 35 -6.26 3.10 13.81
CA ARG A 35 -7.49 2.45 14.26
C ARG A 35 -7.39 0.92 14.22
N ALA A 36 -6.76 0.36 13.19
CA ALA A 36 -6.59 -1.09 13.07
C ALA A 36 -5.66 -1.64 14.16
N HIS A 37 -4.57 -0.93 14.47
CA HIS A 37 -3.70 -1.22 15.61
C HIS A 37 -4.44 -1.09 16.95
N ALA A 38 -5.21 -0.02 17.16
CA ALA A 38 -5.98 0.19 18.39
C ALA A 38 -7.02 -0.91 18.60
N ALA A 39 -7.61 -1.44 17.53
CA ALA A 39 -8.55 -2.55 17.56
C ALA A 39 -7.88 -3.94 17.68
N GLY A 40 -6.54 -4.02 17.69
CA GLY A 40 -5.82 -5.29 17.69
C GLY A 40 -6.02 -6.13 16.43
N ARG A 41 -6.39 -5.50 15.31
CA ARG A 41 -6.73 -6.17 14.04
C ARG A 41 -5.59 -6.18 13.04
N LEU A 42 -4.45 -5.56 13.35
CA LEU A 42 -3.29 -5.42 12.49
C LEU A 42 -2.03 -5.71 13.31
N ARG A 43 -1.09 -6.46 12.73
CA ARG A 43 0.25 -6.71 13.31
C ARG A 43 0.96 -5.39 13.62
N ARG A 44 1.75 -5.35 14.70
CA ARG A 44 2.30 -4.10 15.30
C ARG A 44 3.46 -3.48 14.54
N ASP A 45 4.18 -4.28 13.77
CA ASP A 45 5.35 -3.90 12.97
C ASP A 45 4.98 -3.50 11.53
N LEU A 46 3.69 -3.40 11.19
CA LEU A 46 3.22 -2.79 9.95
C LEU A 46 3.06 -1.27 10.09
N VAL A 47 3.48 -0.54 9.07
CA VAL A 47 3.30 0.92 8.97
C VAL A 47 2.40 1.30 7.81
N ALA A 48 2.00 2.57 7.74
CA ALA A 48 1.13 3.06 6.68
C ALA A 48 1.74 2.90 5.28
N ASP A 49 3.05 3.10 5.14
CA ASP A 49 3.76 3.00 3.86
C ASP A 49 3.81 1.57 3.29
N ASP A 50 3.71 0.52 4.13
CA ASP A 50 3.62 -0.87 3.66
C ASP A 50 2.39 -1.12 2.79
N PHE A 51 1.30 -0.38 3.02
CA PHE A 51 0.10 -0.49 2.19
C PHE A 51 0.34 0.01 0.76
N GLY A 52 1.34 0.86 0.54
CA GLY A 52 1.81 1.19 -0.81
C GLY A 52 2.32 -0.04 -1.55
N LEU A 53 3.13 -0.87 -0.88
CA LEU A 53 3.66 -2.13 -1.43
C LEU A 53 2.54 -3.14 -1.72
N VAL A 54 1.58 -3.28 -0.80
CA VAL A 54 0.41 -4.15 -0.98
C VAL A 54 -0.41 -3.76 -2.22
N LEU A 55 -0.64 -2.45 -2.41
CA LEU A 55 -1.39 -1.94 -3.55
C LEU A 55 -0.64 -2.10 -4.88
N GLU A 56 0.67 -1.87 -4.90
CA GLU A 56 1.52 -2.13 -6.06
C GLU A 56 1.51 -3.63 -6.44
N GLY A 57 1.67 -4.53 -5.47
CA GLY A 57 1.59 -5.98 -5.69
C GLY A 57 0.22 -6.41 -6.23
N CYS A 58 -0.87 -5.86 -5.69
CA CYS A 58 -2.21 -6.11 -6.19
C CYS A 58 -2.38 -5.60 -7.63
N ALA A 59 -1.86 -4.42 -7.96
CA ALA A 59 -1.93 -3.86 -9.30
C ALA A 59 -1.09 -4.61 -10.34
N ALA A 60 0.01 -5.23 -9.90
CA ALA A 60 0.88 -6.04 -10.75
C ALA A 60 0.18 -7.30 -11.28
N VAL A 61 -0.82 -7.83 -10.56
CA VAL A 61 -1.65 -8.95 -11.04
C VAL A 61 -2.41 -8.53 -12.29
N ARG A 62 -2.03 -9.10 -13.44
CA ARG A 62 -2.66 -8.89 -14.75
C ARG A 62 -2.63 -10.17 -15.56
N VAL A 63 -3.76 -10.51 -16.16
CA VAL A 63 -3.92 -11.60 -17.13
C VAL A 63 -4.74 -11.08 -18.33
N PRO A 64 -4.72 -11.76 -19.50
CA PRO A 64 -5.41 -11.25 -20.71
C PRO A 64 -6.91 -10.96 -20.51
N ASP A 65 -7.57 -11.74 -19.66
CA ASP A 65 -9.00 -11.54 -19.32
C ASP A 65 -9.17 -10.48 -18.20
N PRO A 66 -9.89 -9.38 -18.47
CA PRO A 66 -10.17 -8.34 -17.47
C PRO A 66 -10.98 -8.82 -16.27
N GLU A 67 -11.95 -9.72 -16.48
CA GLU A 67 -12.77 -10.25 -15.39
C GLU A 67 -11.94 -11.17 -14.50
N ARG A 68 -11.14 -12.03 -15.13
CA ARG A 68 -10.18 -12.86 -14.38
C ARG A 68 -9.15 -12.02 -13.62
N THR A 69 -8.67 -10.93 -14.21
CA THR A 69 -7.78 -9.98 -13.50
C THR A 69 -8.45 -9.43 -12.23
N ARG A 70 -9.73 -9.05 -12.30
CA ARG A 70 -10.50 -8.57 -11.15
C ARG A 70 -10.61 -9.62 -10.05
N GLU A 71 -10.92 -10.86 -10.41
CA GLU A 71 -11.01 -11.98 -9.46
C GLU A 71 -9.67 -12.25 -8.77
N LEU A 72 -8.58 -12.33 -9.55
CA LEU A 72 -7.25 -12.62 -9.03
C LEU A 72 -6.75 -11.49 -8.11
N ARG A 73 -7.02 -10.23 -8.44
CA ARG A 73 -6.71 -9.09 -7.56
C ARG A 73 -7.44 -9.17 -6.22
N ARG A 74 -8.74 -9.52 -6.22
CA ARG A 74 -9.50 -9.73 -4.98
C ARG A 74 -8.93 -10.90 -4.17
N ARG A 75 -8.58 -12.01 -4.83
CA ARG A 75 -7.98 -13.17 -4.18
C ARG A 75 -6.62 -12.83 -3.57
N PHE A 76 -5.75 -12.15 -4.31
CA PHE A 76 -4.45 -11.69 -3.84
C PHE A 76 -4.59 -10.80 -2.60
N LEU A 77 -5.45 -9.78 -2.68
CA LEU A 77 -5.68 -8.87 -1.56
C LEU A 77 -6.21 -9.63 -0.33
N ALA A 78 -7.14 -10.56 -0.50
CA ALA A 78 -7.64 -11.36 0.61
C ALA A 78 -6.55 -12.23 1.27
N MET A 79 -5.65 -12.83 0.49
CA MET A 79 -4.53 -13.61 1.02
C MET A 79 -3.56 -12.73 1.82
N VAL A 80 -3.20 -11.55 1.30
CA VAL A 80 -2.32 -10.60 2.00
C VAL A 80 -2.99 -10.09 3.28
N LEU A 81 -4.26 -9.68 3.20
CA LEU A 81 -5.02 -9.22 4.37
C LEU A 81 -5.10 -10.30 5.46
N ALA A 82 -5.34 -11.56 5.09
CA ALA A 82 -5.35 -12.67 6.03
C ALA A 82 -4.00 -12.85 6.75
N GLY A 83 -2.88 -12.62 6.06
CA GLY A 83 -1.54 -12.65 6.65
C GLY A 83 -1.27 -11.50 7.63
N ILE A 84 -1.77 -10.30 7.36
CA ILE A 84 -1.47 -9.10 8.17
C ILE A 84 -2.46 -8.84 9.30
N THR A 85 -3.66 -9.44 9.26
CA THR A 85 -4.75 -9.16 10.23
C THR A 85 -4.71 -10.01 11.52
N ARG A 86 -3.55 -10.54 11.90
CA ARG A 86 -3.42 -11.40 13.10
C ARG A 86 -3.13 -10.59 14.36
N ALA A 87 -3.91 -10.84 15.41
CA ALA A 87 -3.62 -10.38 16.76
C ALA A 87 -2.55 -11.30 17.37
N GLY A 88 -1.37 -10.76 17.71
CA GLY A 88 -0.47 -11.44 18.66
C GLY A 88 0.96 -11.72 18.23
N GLU A 89 1.38 -11.38 17.01
CA GLU A 89 2.82 -11.32 16.72
C GLU A 89 3.31 -9.93 17.16
N GLU A 90 3.62 -9.81 18.45
CA GLU A 90 4.63 -8.85 18.88
C GLU A 90 5.86 -9.12 18.01
N GLY A 91 6.33 -8.11 17.28
CA GLY A 91 7.50 -8.19 16.38
C GLY A 91 8.80 -8.40 17.17
N THR A 92 8.84 -9.45 17.99
CA THR A 92 9.98 -9.88 18.79
C THR A 92 10.27 -11.32 18.40
N GLY A 93 11.33 -11.51 17.62
CA GLY A 93 11.81 -12.83 17.19
C GLY A 93 11.36 -13.23 15.78
N GLU A 94 11.12 -14.53 15.60
CA GLU A 94 10.88 -15.21 14.31
C GLU A 94 9.64 -14.71 13.52
N GLY A 95 8.74 -13.97 14.16
CA GLY A 95 7.52 -13.41 13.54
C GLY A 95 7.65 -11.98 13.00
N THR A 96 8.80 -11.33 13.14
CA THR A 96 9.00 -9.93 12.71
C THR A 96 9.11 -9.84 11.19
N LEU A 97 8.55 -8.79 10.58
CA LEU A 97 8.79 -8.51 9.17
C LEU A 97 10.30 -8.32 8.91
N PRO A 98 10.85 -8.92 7.83
CA PRO A 98 12.25 -8.78 7.51
C PRO A 98 12.57 -7.37 7.00
N GLY A 99 13.66 -6.80 7.48
CA GLY A 99 14.14 -5.48 7.07
C GLY A 99 13.44 -4.31 7.79
N PRO A 100 13.91 -3.07 7.57
CA PRO A 100 13.25 -1.89 8.11
C PRO A 100 11.93 -1.62 7.36
N ALA A 101 11.05 -0.85 8.01
CA ALA A 101 9.88 -0.28 7.35
C ALA A 101 10.29 0.63 6.18
N PRO A 102 9.42 0.80 5.15
CA PRO A 102 9.67 1.74 4.07
C PRO A 102 9.87 3.16 4.58
N GLU A 103 10.74 3.93 3.92
CA GLU A 103 10.88 5.35 4.24
C GLU A 103 9.61 6.13 3.82
N PRO A 104 9.21 7.19 4.55
CA PRO A 104 8.08 8.02 4.18
C PRO A 104 8.20 8.54 2.75
N GLY A 105 7.27 8.12 1.88
CA GLY A 105 7.27 8.53 0.48
C GLY A 105 8.37 7.90 -0.39
N GLU A 106 9.01 6.81 0.03
CA GLU A 106 9.99 6.06 -0.76
C GLU A 106 9.44 5.67 -2.14
N LEU A 107 8.16 5.25 -2.19
CA LEU A 107 7.47 4.91 -3.44
C LEU A 107 7.23 6.11 -4.37
N ASN A 108 7.46 7.35 -3.90
CA ASN A 108 7.37 8.55 -4.73
C ASN A 108 8.57 8.74 -5.65
N TRP A 109 9.59 7.87 -5.60
CA TRP A 109 10.78 7.94 -6.47
C TRP A 109 10.44 8.04 -7.97
N ARG A 110 9.26 7.53 -8.36
CA ARG A 110 8.73 7.56 -9.73
C ARG A 110 8.27 8.94 -10.19
N TRP A 111 8.13 9.90 -9.27
CA TRP A 111 7.67 11.25 -9.57
C TRP A 111 8.85 12.23 -9.61
N PRO A 112 8.89 13.14 -10.59
CA PRO A 112 9.85 14.24 -10.58
C PRO A 112 9.62 15.10 -9.33
N ARG A 113 10.69 15.39 -8.59
CA ARG A 113 10.61 16.30 -7.44
C ARG A 113 10.31 17.72 -7.95
N PRO A 114 9.36 18.44 -7.33
CA PRO A 114 9.18 19.86 -7.65
C PRO A 114 10.50 20.59 -7.38
N ARG A 115 10.94 21.41 -8.35
CA ARG A 115 12.04 22.37 -8.16
C ARG A 115 11.59 23.52 -7.28
#